data_AF-A0A257S0H8-F1
#
_entry.id   AF-A0A257S0H8-F1
#
_cell.length_a   1.000
_cell.length_b   1.000
_cell.length_c   1.000
_cell.angle_alpha   90.00
_cell.angle_beta   90.00
_cell.angle_gamma   90.00
#
_symmetry.space_group_name_H-M   'P 1'
#
loop_
_entity.id
_entity.type
_entity.pdbx_description
1 polymer ?
#
loop_
_entity_poly.entity_id
_entity_poly.type
_entity_poly.pdbx_seq_one_letter_code
_entity_poly.pdbx_strand_id
1 'polypeptide(L)' 'MASNYNSRRRPAEVLVDGDRYAMVTERETYDDLVRREVDQPDWRQ' A
#
# COMPACT_ATOMS: atom_id res chain seq x y z
N MET A 1 3.38 13.14 3.42
CA MET A 1 3.60 11.86 4.15
C MET A 1 2.29 11.08 4.14
N ALA A 2 2.18 10.06 3.28
CA ALA A 2 1.01 9.18 3.24
C ALA A 2 1.12 8.05 4.28
N SER A 3 -0.01 7.57 4.79
CA SER A 3 -0.08 6.46 5.75
C SER A 3 -1.31 5.59 5.49
N ASN A 4 -1.35 4.43 6.13
CA ASN A 4 -2.50 3.52 6.10
C ASN A 4 -3.53 3.79 7.22
N TYR A 5 -3.51 4.97 7.83
CA TYR A 5 -4.46 5.31 8.91
C TYR A 5 -5.91 5.15 8.43
N ASN A 6 -6.76 4.57 9.29
CA ASN A 6 -8.11 4.09 8.97
C ASN A 6 -8.15 3.00 7.89
N SER A 7 -7.12 2.15 7.83
CA SER A 7 -7.01 1.04 6.87
C SER A 7 -7.20 1.51 5.42
N ARG A 8 -6.75 2.73 5.12
CA ARG A 8 -6.80 3.29 3.77
C ARG A 8 -5.59 2.83 2.98
N ARG A 9 -5.85 2.30 1.79
CA ARG A 9 -4.82 1.92 0.82
C ARG A 9 -4.13 3.19 0.31
N ARG A 10 -2.80 3.20 0.29
CA ARG A 10 -2.03 4.31 -0.30
C ARG A 10 -2.38 4.43 -1.79
N PRO A 11 -2.49 5.67 -2.32
CA PRO A 11 -2.91 5.89 -3.69
C PRO A 11 -1.83 5.47 -4.68
N ALA A 12 -2.20 5.35 -5.95
CA ALA A 12 -1.23 5.33 -7.04
C ALA A 12 -0.61 6.73 -7.20
N GLU A 13 0.63 6.78 -7.67
CA GLU A 13 1.34 8.00 -8.03
C GLU A 13 1.71 7.94 -9.51
N VAL A 14 1.50 9.06 -10.21
CA VAL A 14 1.76 9.19 -11.64
C VAL A 14 2.80 10.28 -11.85
N LEU A 15 3.81 9.98 -12.66
CA LEU A 15 4.74 10.96 -13.17
C LEU A 15 4.32 11.34 -14.59
N VAL A 16 4.22 12.65 -14.83
CA VAL A 16 3.94 13.22 -16.14
C VAL A 16 5.21 13.89 -16.65
N ASP A 17 5.53 13.67 -17.92
CA ASP A 17 6.69 14.26 -18.60
C ASP A 17 6.28 14.66 -20.02
N GLY A 18 6.08 15.97 -20.26
CA GLY A 18 5.58 16.47 -21.53
C GLY A 18 4.20 15.90 -21.88
N ASP A 19 4.12 15.15 -22.97
CA ASP A 19 2.90 14.52 -23.51
C ASP A 19 2.72 13.04 -23.11
N ARG A 20 3.62 12.51 -22.27
CA ARG A 20 3.58 11.13 -21.77
C ARG A 20 3.41 11.08 -20.25
N TYR A 21 2.93 9.94 -19.76
CA TYR A 21 2.82 9.65 -18.34
C TYR A 21 3.17 8.19 -18.03
N ALA A 22 3.59 7.95 -16.80
CA ALA A 22 3.83 6.61 -16.27
C ALA A 22 3.36 6.51 -14.82
N MET A 23 2.87 5.33 -14.43
CA MET A 23 2.64 5.02 -13.02
C MET A 23 3.98 4.75 -12.36
N VAL A 24 4.34 5.54 -11.35
CA VAL A 24 5.62 5.40 -10.64
C VAL A 24 5.47 4.69 -9.30
N THR A 25 4.25 4.70 -8.76
CA THR A 25 3.86 3.91 -7.58
C THR A 25 2.46 3.35 -7.83
N GLU A 26 2.30 2.03 -7.69
CA GLU A 26 0.99 1.38 -7.79
C GLU A 26 0.12 1.67 -6.55
N ARG A 27 -1.21 1.67 -6.73
CA ARG A 27 -2.15 1.76 -5.61
C ARG A 27 -2.07 0.45 -4.81
N GLU A 28 -1.97 0.56 -3.48
CA GLU A 28 -2.01 -0.63 -2.63
C GLU A 28 -3.31 -1.41 -2.79
N THR A 29 -3.19 -2.72 -2.68
CA THR A 29 -4.30 -3.68 -2.58
C THR A 29 -4.76 -3.81 -1.13
N TYR A 30 -5.78 -4.63 -0.87
CA TYR A 30 -6.15 -4.97 0.50
C TYR A 30 -5.10 -5.89 1.15
N ASP A 31 -4.54 -6.82 0.39
CA ASP A 31 -3.52 -7.75 0.89
C ASP A 31 -2.27 -6.98 1.38
N ASP A 32 -1.93 -5.88 0.72
CA ASP A 32 -0.83 -5.00 1.15
C ASP A 32 -1.02 -4.40 2.54
N LEU A 33 -2.28 -4.17 2.97
CA LEU A 33 -2.58 -3.64 4.30
C LEU A 33 -2.23 -4.64 5.40
N VAL A 34 -2.55 -5.91 5.16
CA VAL A 34 -2.48 -6.98 6.17
C VAL A 34 -1.23 -7.85 6.03
N ARG A 35 -0.40 -7.66 4.99
CA ARG A 35 0.78 -8.50 4.69
C ARG A 35 1.80 -8.64 5.83
N ARG A 36 1.74 -7.80 6.86
CA ARG A 36 2.64 -7.82 8.03
C ARG A 36 1.95 -8.30 9.30
N GLU A 37 0.66 -8.61 9.23
CA GLU A 37 -0.08 -9.17 10.35
C GLU A 37 0.29 -10.65 10.53
N VAL A 38 0.29 -11.10 11.78
CA VAL A 38 0.47 -12.50 12.16
C VAL A 38 -0.75 -12.88 12.98
N ASP A 39 -1.49 -13.89 12.51
CA ASP A 39 -2.78 -14.29 13.09
C ASP A 39 -2.65 -14.69 14.57
N GLN A 40 -1.67 -15.54 14.88
CA GLN A 40 -1.34 -15.90 16.25
C GLN A 40 0.18 -15.95 16.45
N PRO A 41 0.70 -15.36 17.53
CA PRO A 41 2.11 -15.51 17.87
C PRO A 41 2.38 -16.88 18.49
N ASP A 42 3.58 -17.41 18.26
CA ASP A 42 3.97 -18.77 18.66
C ASP A 42 3.86 -19.07 20.15
N TRP A 43 3.85 -18.04 21.00
CA TRP A 43 3.75 -18.14 22.46
C TRP A 43 2.31 -18.23 23.00
N ARG A 44 1.28 -18.16 22.14
CA ARG A 44 -0.14 -18.29 22.51
C ARG A 44 -0.71 -19.71 22.35
N GLN A 45 0.13 -20.74 22.24
CA GLN A 45 -0.32 -22.15 22.24
C GLN A 45 -1.00 -22.55 23.56
#